data_AF-A0A524P908-F1
#
_entry.id   AF-A0A524P908-F1
#
_cell.length_a   1.000
_cell.length_b   1.000
_cell.length_c   1.000
_cell.angle_alpha   90.00
_cell.angle_beta   90.00
_cell.angle_gamma   90.00
#
_symmetry.space_group_name_H-M   'P 1'
#
loop_
_entity.id
_entity.type
_entity.pdbx_description
1 polymer ?
#
loop_
_entity_poly.entity_id
_entity_poly.type
_entity_poly.pdbx_seq_one_letter_code
_entity_poly.pdbx_strand_id
1 'polypeptide(L)'
;MQVRAITGFIDPGWPLEVKQIQALAEALTACRQSLQDAGYEVQTLRLATPPPSEMTHAVPFADRPEFARQLEAECFVQGIDYAALGPALPDELEAFEVIPRILAATENIFTSALLIDPAAGLSLQAARSCAAAIQANARVRTDGFANLRFAALFNVPAGVPFFPAAYHRGGPPALAIATEAADLPVLVLQDATSLRGARRSLIGAIETQATTLAHNAERVSREHNVRFLGVDFSFAPYPESARSLGTAIEALGVPGVGRGGSAAAAAFLADCLDRAVFPRVGFCGLFLPVLEDQVLAQRAADGQLSLADLLLYS
;
A
#
# COMPACT_ATOMS: atom_id res chain seq x y z
N MET A 1 -2.70 -7.63 -15.55
CA MET A 1 -2.33 -7.29 -14.17
C MET A 1 -1.00 -6.57 -14.19
N GLN A 2 -0.85 -5.52 -13.39
CA GLN A 2 0.40 -4.77 -13.25
C GLN A 2 0.95 -4.88 -11.82
N VAL A 3 2.23 -4.56 -11.65
CA VAL A 3 2.87 -4.41 -10.33
C VAL A 3 2.87 -2.92 -9.99
N ARG A 4 2.07 -2.54 -9.00
CA ARG A 4 1.97 -1.17 -8.51
C ARG A 4 3.31 -0.71 -7.93
N ALA A 5 3.94 -1.56 -7.13
CA ALA A 5 5.18 -1.22 -6.46
C ALA A 5 6.04 -2.43 -6.12
N ILE A 6 7.35 -2.21 -6.10
CA ILE A 6 8.30 -3.02 -5.34
C ILE A 6 8.84 -2.12 -4.23
N THR A 7 8.56 -2.47 -2.99
CA THR A 7 8.91 -1.65 -1.83
C THR A 7 10.02 -2.33 -1.06
N GLY A 8 11.14 -1.63 -0.92
CA GLY A 8 12.24 -2.01 -0.05
C GLY A 8 12.04 -1.49 1.38
N PHE A 9 12.48 -2.26 2.37
CA PHE A 9 12.37 -1.95 3.78
C PHE A 9 13.75 -1.94 4.40
N ILE A 10 14.16 -0.81 4.96
CA ILE A 10 15.48 -0.64 5.55
C ILE A 10 15.46 0.44 6.61
N ASP A 11 16.33 0.31 7.61
CA ASP A 11 16.73 1.42 8.45
C ASP A 11 17.85 2.18 7.74
N PRO A 12 17.59 3.38 7.18
CA PRO A 12 18.60 4.11 6.42
C PRO A 12 19.61 4.84 7.32
N GLY A 13 19.46 4.80 8.65
CA GLY A 13 20.30 5.52 9.60
C GLY A 13 20.04 7.03 9.67
N TRP A 14 20.59 7.67 10.72
CA TRP A 14 20.65 9.12 10.87
C TRP A 14 21.97 9.53 11.54
N PRO A 15 22.96 10.09 10.80
CA PRO A 15 22.95 10.43 9.36
C PRO A 15 22.73 9.24 8.41
N LEU A 16 22.32 9.51 7.18
CA LEU A 16 22.00 8.48 6.18
C LEU A 16 23.20 7.59 5.83
N GLU A 17 22.99 6.28 5.83
CA GLU A 17 23.92 5.27 5.35
C GLU A 17 23.72 5.02 3.85
N VAL A 18 24.21 5.95 3.03
CA VAL A 18 24.06 5.95 1.55
C VAL A 18 24.38 4.59 0.91
N LYS A 19 25.43 3.90 1.38
CA LYS A 19 25.81 2.57 0.83
C LYS A 19 24.73 1.51 1.04
N GLN A 20 24.00 1.57 2.14
CA GLN A 20 22.92 0.62 2.42
C GLN A 20 21.71 0.89 1.52
N ILE A 21 21.38 2.17 1.32
CA ILE A 21 20.29 2.60 0.42
C ILE A 21 20.61 2.20 -1.02
N GLN A 22 21.85 2.42 -1.47
CA GLN A 22 22.32 1.99 -2.79
C GLN A 22 22.19 0.47 -2.98
N ALA A 23 22.67 -0.33 -2.02
CA ALA A 23 22.59 -1.80 -2.11
C ALA A 23 21.13 -2.30 -2.20
N LEU A 24 20.21 -1.68 -1.46
CA LEU A 24 18.78 -1.97 -1.57
C LEU A 24 18.22 -1.53 -2.94
N ALA A 25 18.59 -0.35 -3.44
CA ALA A 25 18.14 0.14 -4.74
C ALA A 25 18.57 -0.76 -5.90
N GLU A 26 19.79 -1.31 -5.84
CA GLU A 26 20.28 -2.32 -6.78
C GLU A 26 19.39 -3.58 -6.78
N ALA A 27 18.99 -4.06 -5.60
CA ALA A 27 18.08 -5.20 -5.47
C ALA A 27 16.68 -4.90 -6.02
N LEU A 28 16.14 -3.70 -5.74
CA LEU A 28 14.84 -3.26 -6.25
C LEU A 28 14.85 -3.16 -7.79
N THR A 29 15.92 -2.61 -8.36
CA THR A 29 16.10 -2.49 -9.81
C THR A 29 16.22 -3.87 -10.48
N ALA A 30 17.01 -4.78 -9.89
CA ALA A 30 17.11 -6.16 -10.37
C ALA A 30 15.77 -6.89 -10.29
N CYS A 31 14.97 -6.65 -9.24
CA CYS A 31 13.64 -7.21 -9.10
C CYS A 31 12.68 -6.68 -10.17
N ARG A 32 12.69 -5.36 -10.42
CA ARG A 32 11.94 -4.73 -11.52
C ARG A 32 12.28 -5.38 -12.86
N GLN A 33 13.56 -5.54 -13.19
CA GLN A 33 13.99 -6.16 -14.44
C GLN A 33 13.51 -7.62 -14.54
N SER A 34 13.68 -8.42 -13.47
CA SER A 34 13.24 -9.82 -13.45
C SER A 34 11.73 -9.96 -13.68
N LEU A 35 10.92 -9.05 -13.15
CA LEU A 35 9.47 -9.06 -13.35
C LEU A 35 9.09 -8.59 -14.75
N GLN A 36 9.80 -7.61 -15.31
CA GLN A 36 9.62 -7.17 -16.70
C GLN A 36 9.95 -8.28 -17.71
N ASP A 37 11.02 -9.04 -17.47
CA ASP A 37 11.37 -10.22 -18.29
C ASP A 37 10.30 -11.31 -18.19
N ALA A 38 9.59 -11.39 -17.06
CA ALA A 38 8.44 -12.27 -16.85
C ALA A 38 7.11 -11.71 -17.40
N GLY A 39 7.14 -10.53 -18.05
CA GLY A 39 5.99 -9.92 -18.71
C GLY A 39 5.15 -8.97 -17.85
N TYR A 40 5.63 -8.57 -16.67
CA TYR A 40 4.94 -7.61 -15.81
C TYR A 40 5.44 -6.18 -16.04
N GLU A 41 4.49 -5.25 -16.13
CA GLU A 41 4.81 -3.84 -15.97
C GLU A 41 4.95 -3.50 -14.48
N VAL A 42 6.06 -2.86 -14.12
CA VAL A 42 6.35 -2.41 -12.75
C VAL A 42 6.37 -0.89 -12.74
N GLN A 43 5.42 -0.29 -12.04
CA GLN A 43 5.22 1.16 -12.09
C GLN A 43 6.24 1.91 -11.23
N THR A 44 6.47 1.47 -9.98
CA THR A 44 7.26 2.25 -9.01
C THR A 44 8.19 1.39 -8.16
N LEU A 45 9.37 1.91 -7.83
CA LEU A 45 10.25 1.43 -6.76
C LEU A 45 10.07 2.34 -5.55
N ARG A 46 10.00 1.75 -4.36
CA ARG A 46 9.73 2.50 -3.13
C ARG A 46 10.65 2.06 -2.00
N LEU A 47 10.81 2.92 -1.01
CA LEU A 47 11.55 2.63 0.22
C LEU A 47 10.70 2.97 1.46
N ALA A 48 10.68 2.12 2.47
CA ALA A 48 9.99 2.40 3.73
C ALA A 48 10.94 2.26 4.93
N THR A 49 10.94 3.26 5.80
CA THR A 49 11.78 3.30 7.01
C THR A 49 11.05 2.66 8.21
N PRO A 50 11.76 2.39 9.32
CA PRO A 50 11.12 2.22 10.62
C PRO A 50 10.46 3.50 11.13
N PRO A 51 9.64 3.41 12.19
CA PRO A 51 9.33 4.57 13.02
C PRO A 51 10.64 5.30 13.37
N PRO A 52 10.74 6.63 13.14
CA PRO A 52 12.02 7.32 13.31
C PRO A 52 12.62 7.22 14.71
N SER A 53 11.80 6.97 15.74
CA SER A 53 12.26 6.71 17.11
C SER A 53 12.72 5.27 17.36
N GLU A 54 12.29 4.31 16.54
CA GLU A 54 12.70 2.90 16.63
C GLU A 54 13.90 2.57 15.72
N MET A 55 14.40 3.55 14.95
CA MET A 55 15.64 3.41 14.18
C MET A 55 16.85 3.19 15.09
N THR A 56 17.90 2.56 14.55
CA THR A 56 19.18 2.29 15.20
C THR A 56 19.76 3.54 15.86
N HIS A 57 19.63 4.67 15.14
CA HIS A 57 19.82 6.00 15.69
C HIS A 57 18.51 6.76 15.57
N ALA A 58 17.84 6.92 16.71
CA ALA A 58 16.55 7.61 16.77
C ALA A 58 16.68 9.05 16.23
N VAL A 59 15.74 9.44 15.37
CA VAL A 59 15.69 10.78 14.77
C VAL A 59 14.84 11.70 15.65
N PRO A 60 15.43 12.76 16.24
CA PRO A 60 14.68 13.73 17.05
C PRO A 60 13.54 14.35 16.25
N PHE A 61 12.40 14.62 16.89
CA PHE A 61 11.22 15.22 16.24
C PHE A 61 11.54 16.48 15.42
N ALA A 62 12.45 17.32 15.92
CA ALA A 62 12.88 18.54 15.25
C ALA A 62 13.63 18.29 13.94
N ASP A 63 14.31 17.15 13.82
CA ASP A 63 15.18 16.80 12.70
C ASP A 63 14.43 16.01 11.61
N ARG A 64 13.26 15.43 11.92
CA ARG A 64 12.50 14.58 10.99
C ARG A 64 12.19 15.24 9.63
N PRO A 65 11.86 16.55 9.51
CA PRO A 65 11.71 17.20 8.21
C PRO A 65 13.01 17.24 7.38
N GLU A 66 14.16 17.44 8.03
CA GLU A 66 15.46 17.44 7.35
C GLU A 66 15.88 16.02 6.96
N PHE A 67 15.65 15.06 7.85
CA PHE A 67 15.81 13.64 7.55
C PHE A 67 14.98 13.23 6.31
N ALA A 68 13.71 13.63 6.26
CA ALA A 68 12.83 13.36 5.12
C ALA A 68 13.36 13.97 3.82
N ARG A 69 13.87 15.20 3.85
CA ARG A 69 14.49 15.86 2.69
C ARG A 69 15.74 15.13 2.20
N GLN A 70 16.62 14.72 3.12
CA GLN A 70 17.83 13.99 2.75
C GLN A 70 17.49 12.61 2.17
N LEU A 71 16.50 11.93 2.77
CA LEU A 71 16.04 10.63 2.28
C LEU A 71 15.42 10.74 0.88
N GLU A 72 14.60 11.78 0.64
CA GLU A 72 14.03 12.07 -0.68
C GLU A 72 15.12 12.30 -1.73
N ALA A 73 16.11 13.13 -1.41
CA ALA A 73 17.23 13.43 -2.31
C ALA A 73 18.04 12.17 -2.63
N GLU A 74 18.31 11.32 -1.63
CA GLU A 74 19.03 10.08 -1.84
C GLU A 74 18.20 9.06 -2.65
N CYS A 75 16.90 8.94 -2.38
CA CYS A 75 16.01 8.10 -3.19
C CYS A 75 16.02 8.53 -4.67
N PHE A 76 15.99 9.83 -4.94
CA PHE A 76 16.09 10.35 -6.30
C PHE A 76 17.41 9.97 -6.98
N VAL A 77 18.55 10.11 -6.27
CA VAL A 77 19.87 9.71 -6.78
C VAL A 77 19.91 8.22 -7.13
N GLN A 78 19.26 7.37 -6.34
CA GLN A 78 19.25 5.91 -6.51
C GLN A 78 18.11 5.40 -7.41
N GLY A 79 17.30 6.28 -8.02
CA GLY A 79 16.18 5.88 -8.88
C GLY A 79 15.01 5.21 -8.15
N ILE A 80 14.83 5.52 -6.86
CA ILE A 80 13.67 5.13 -6.06
C ILE A 80 12.62 6.24 -6.16
N ASP A 81 11.42 5.90 -6.62
CA ASP A 81 10.37 6.87 -6.97
C ASP A 81 9.78 7.57 -5.73
N TYR A 82 9.55 6.82 -4.64
CA TYR A 82 8.93 7.32 -3.41
C TYR A 82 9.53 6.71 -2.15
N ALA A 83 9.46 7.42 -1.02
CA ALA A 83 9.77 6.85 0.28
C ALA A 83 8.70 7.11 1.34
N ALA A 84 8.57 6.20 2.30
CA ALA A 84 7.67 6.31 3.44
C ALA A 84 8.48 6.46 4.73
N LEU A 85 8.18 7.51 5.48
CA LEU A 85 8.76 7.83 6.77
C LEU A 85 7.73 7.58 7.86
N GLY A 86 7.98 6.59 8.73
CA GLY A 86 7.08 6.30 9.84
C GLY A 86 6.91 4.82 10.15
N PRO A 87 5.84 4.47 10.87
CA PRO A 87 4.77 5.35 11.34
C PRO A 87 5.17 6.24 12.52
N ALA A 88 4.42 7.32 12.74
CA ALA A 88 4.30 7.95 14.06
C ALA A 88 3.66 6.94 15.05
N LEU A 89 4.25 6.80 16.23
CA LEU A 89 3.79 5.86 17.25
C LEU A 89 2.69 6.46 18.13
N PRO A 90 1.74 5.67 18.65
CA PRO A 90 0.57 6.18 19.37
C PRO A 90 0.88 6.99 20.64
N ASP A 91 2.03 6.73 21.25
CA ASP A 91 2.55 7.35 22.48
C ASP A 91 3.45 8.57 22.22
N GLU A 92 3.74 8.87 20.95
CA GLU A 92 4.56 10.01 20.52
C GLU A 92 3.70 11.12 19.89
N LEU A 93 2.99 11.90 20.71
CA LEU A 93 2.06 12.92 20.19
C LEU A 93 2.76 13.97 19.31
N GLU A 94 3.98 14.34 19.68
CA GLU A 94 4.85 15.25 18.93
C GLU A 94 5.17 14.71 17.53
N ALA A 95 5.17 13.38 17.33
CA ALA A 95 5.34 12.79 16.00
C ALA A 95 4.23 13.22 15.05
N PHE A 96 2.98 13.25 15.53
CA PHE A 96 1.81 13.62 14.72
C PHE A 96 1.85 15.09 14.33
N GLU A 97 2.32 15.96 15.23
CA GLU A 97 2.47 17.40 14.98
C GLU A 97 3.56 17.72 13.95
N VAL A 98 4.54 16.83 13.79
CA VAL A 98 5.63 16.99 12.83
C VAL A 98 5.25 16.52 11.41
N ILE A 99 4.22 15.67 11.26
CA ILE A 99 3.78 15.14 9.95
C ILE A 99 3.53 16.25 8.91
N PRO A 100 2.77 17.33 9.19
CA PRO A 100 2.57 18.39 8.20
C PRO A 100 3.87 19.09 7.79
N ARG A 101 4.85 19.18 8.71
CA ARG A 101 6.16 19.78 8.43
C ARG A 101 7.03 18.89 7.55
N ILE A 102 6.96 17.56 7.74
CA ILE A 102 7.61 16.59 6.84
C ILE A 102 7.03 16.75 5.44
N LEU A 103 5.71 16.69 5.30
CA LEU A 103 5.02 16.75 4.01
C LEU A 103 5.17 18.11 3.30
N ALA A 104 5.38 19.19 4.04
CA ALA A 104 5.65 20.51 3.49
C ALA A 104 7.09 20.66 2.97
N ALA A 105 8.03 19.86 3.48
CA ALA A 105 9.45 19.93 3.14
C ALA A 105 9.82 19.04 1.94
N THR A 106 8.90 18.21 1.46
CA THR A 106 9.13 17.14 0.49
C THR A 106 7.97 16.99 -0.50
N GLU A 107 8.22 16.37 -1.65
CA GLU A 107 7.22 16.10 -2.69
C GLU A 107 6.85 14.60 -2.76
N ASN A 108 7.82 13.70 -2.55
CA ASN A 108 7.76 12.26 -2.76
C ASN A 108 7.89 11.43 -1.46
N ILE A 109 7.93 12.09 -0.29
CA ILE A 109 7.83 11.40 1.01
C ILE A 109 6.37 11.24 1.43
N PHE A 110 6.06 10.02 1.84
CA PHE A 110 4.82 9.60 2.46
C PHE A 110 5.03 9.40 3.96
N THR A 111 3.96 9.52 4.73
CA THR A 111 3.97 9.35 6.18
C THR A 111 2.78 8.53 6.62
N SER A 112 2.88 7.92 7.79
CA SER A 112 1.77 7.20 8.40
C SER A 112 1.81 7.33 9.92
N ALA A 113 0.70 6.97 10.58
CA ALA A 113 0.60 7.01 12.03
C ALA A 113 -0.24 5.86 12.54
N LEU A 114 0.22 5.18 13.59
CA LEU A 114 -0.51 4.08 14.22
C LEU A 114 -1.57 4.62 15.18
N LEU A 115 -2.76 4.02 15.10
CA LEU A 115 -3.88 4.29 16.00
C LEU A 115 -4.01 3.26 17.12
N ILE A 116 -3.29 2.15 17.01
CA ILE A 116 -3.37 1.03 17.95
C ILE A 116 -2.14 1.01 18.82
N ASP A 117 -2.38 1.05 20.12
CA ASP A 117 -1.43 0.64 21.13
C ASP A 117 -1.47 -0.91 21.25
N PRO A 118 -0.33 -1.61 21.12
CA PRO A 118 -0.30 -3.08 21.18
C PRO A 118 -0.84 -3.67 22.50
N ALA A 119 -0.82 -2.92 23.60
CA ALA A 119 -1.28 -3.36 24.91
C ALA A 119 -2.70 -2.89 25.25
N ALA A 120 -3.06 -1.67 24.86
CA ALA A 120 -4.32 -1.02 25.22
C ALA A 120 -5.40 -1.06 24.12
N GLY A 121 -5.06 -1.51 22.92
CA GLY A 121 -5.96 -1.49 21.76
C GLY A 121 -6.05 -0.09 21.14
N LEU A 122 -7.25 0.36 20.79
CA LEU A 122 -7.43 1.67 20.14
C LEU A 122 -7.02 2.82 21.07
N SER A 123 -5.99 3.59 20.67
CA SER A 123 -5.65 4.85 21.32
C SER A 123 -6.56 5.97 20.82
N LEU A 124 -7.52 6.37 21.64
CA LEU A 124 -8.39 7.52 21.33
C LEU A 124 -7.61 8.83 21.17
N GLN A 125 -6.46 8.93 21.84
CA GLN A 125 -5.59 10.09 21.72
C GLN A 125 -4.91 10.10 20.35
N ALA A 126 -4.30 8.99 19.94
CA ALA A 126 -3.71 8.85 18.60
C ALA A 126 -4.76 9.04 17.50
N ALA A 127 -5.99 8.55 17.69
CA ALA A 127 -7.11 8.77 16.76
C ALA A 127 -7.44 10.25 16.58
N ARG A 128 -7.49 11.02 17.67
CA ARG A 128 -7.67 12.48 17.60
C ARG A 128 -6.47 13.17 16.96
N SER A 129 -5.24 12.72 17.25
CA SER A 129 -4.02 13.26 16.64
C SER A 129 -3.96 13.00 15.14
N CYS A 130 -4.37 11.82 14.66
CA CYS A 130 -4.53 11.54 13.24
C CYS A 130 -5.58 12.45 12.59
N ALA A 131 -6.72 12.66 13.23
CA ALA A 131 -7.74 13.58 12.73
C ALA A 131 -7.20 15.03 12.63
N ALA A 132 -6.44 15.47 13.63
CA ALA A 132 -5.77 16.78 13.61
C ALA A 132 -4.71 16.86 12.49
N ALA A 133 -3.91 15.80 12.31
CA ALA A 133 -2.92 15.72 11.23
C ALA A 133 -3.59 15.79 9.85
N ILE A 134 -4.71 15.09 9.62
CA ILE A 134 -5.48 15.17 8.36
C ILE A 134 -5.94 16.60 8.07
N GLN A 135 -6.44 17.31 9.10
CA GLN A 135 -6.86 18.71 8.94
C GLN A 135 -5.68 19.66 8.68
N ALA A 136 -4.53 19.42 9.32
CA ALA A 136 -3.33 20.22 9.10
C ALA A 136 -2.73 19.96 7.70
N ASN A 137 -2.63 18.69 7.29
CA ASN A 137 -2.15 18.27 5.99
C ASN A 137 -2.97 18.88 4.84
N ALA A 138 -4.30 18.98 5.00
CA ALA A 138 -5.17 19.64 4.02
C ALA A 138 -4.78 21.10 3.72
N ARG A 139 -4.02 21.75 4.62
CA ARG A 139 -3.56 23.15 4.49
C ARG A 139 -2.11 23.28 4.04
N VAL A 140 -1.37 22.16 3.95
CA VAL A 140 0.03 22.16 3.52
C VAL A 140 0.14 22.56 2.04
N ARG A 141 -0.80 22.10 1.21
CA ARG A 141 -0.91 22.48 -0.21
C ARG A 141 -2.36 22.80 -0.56
N THR A 142 -2.55 23.75 -1.46
CA THR A 142 -3.88 24.17 -1.92
C THR A 142 -4.59 23.13 -2.79
N ASP A 143 -3.85 22.17 -3.35
CA ASP A 143 -4.37 21.05 -4.14
C ASP A 143 -4.83 19.86 -3.27
N GLY A 144 -4.63 19.92 -1.95
CA GLY A 144 -4.97 18.84 -1.02
C GLY A 144 -4.05 17.60 -1.10
N PHE A 145 -3.03 17.61 -1.96
CA PHE A 145 -2.21 16.43 -2.28
C PHE A 145 -1.41 15.92 -1.09
N ALA A 146 -1.13 16.76 -0.09
CA ALA A 146 -0.47 16.31 1.15
C ALA A 146 -1.27 15.22 1.88
N ASN A 147 -2.61 15.22 1.83
CA ASN A 147 -3.41 14.15 2.44
C ASN A 147 -3.30 12.81 1.70
N LEU A 148 -3.00 12.82 0.40
CA LEU A 148 -2.72 11.57 -0.34
C LEU A 148 -1.41 10.91 0.13
N ARG A 149 -0.53 11.67 0.80
CA ARG A 149 0.75 11.22 1.33
C ARG A 149 0.70 10.85 2.82
N PHE A 150 -0.49 10.73 3.41
CA PHE A 150 -0.68 10.36 4.82
C PHE A 150 -1.70 9.24 4.99
N ALA A 151 -1.41 8.27 5.88
CA ALA A 151 -2.38 7.26 6.30
C ALA A 151 -2.41 7.07 7.81
N ALA A 152 -3.62 6.99 8.37
CA ALA A 152 -3.84 6.53 9.74
C ALA A 152 -4.05 5.01 9.72
N LEU A 153 -3.26 4.28 10.51
CA LEU A 153 -3.13 2.83 10.41
C LEU A 153 -3.78 2.14 11.60
N PHE A 154 -4.57 1.10 11.31
CA PHE A 154 -5.21 0.23 12.29
C PHE A 154 -4.99 -1.23 11.89
N ASN A 155 -4.36 -2.03 12.75
CA ASN A 155 -4.02 -3.44 12.51
C ASN A 155 -3.17 -3.70 11.26
N VAL A 156 -2.30 -2.75 10.90
CA VAL A 156 -1.38 -2.91 9.77
C VAL A 156 -0.02 -3.37 10.31
N PRO A 157 0.44 -4.59 10.00
CA PRO A 157 1.77 -5.05 10.39
C PRO A 157 2.87 -4.41 9.52
N ALA A 158 4.10 -4.40 10.03
CA ALA A 158 5.27 -3.96 9.29
C ALA A 158 5.52 -4.84 8.06
N GLY A 159 6.12 -4.27 7.01
CA GLY A 159 6.42 -4.97 5.76
C GLY A 159 5.33 -4.90 4.69
N VAL A 160 4.21 -4.20 4.94
CA VAL A 160 3.21 -3.91 3.90
C VAL A 160 3.85 -3.03 2.81
N PRO A 161 3.78 -3.38 1.51
CA PRO A 161 4.42 -2.62 0.44
C PRO A 161 3.59 -1.43 -0.08
N PHE A 162 2.34 -1.28 0.36
CA PHE A 162 1.43 -0.26 -0.16
C PHE A 162 1.62 1.08 0.56
N PHE A 163 1.69 2.18 -0.20
CA PHE A 163 1.78 3.54 0.38
C PHE A 163 0.39 4.14 0.55
N PRO A 164 0.17 4.98 1.57
CA PRO A 164 1.14 5.49 2.56
C PRO A 164 1.44 4.54 3.74
N ALA A 165 0.85 3.33 3.76
CA ALA A 165 0.89 2.44 4.93
C ALA A 165 2.24 1.76 5.19
N ALA A 166 3.12 1.68 4.19
CA ALA A 166 4.37 0.95 4.28
C ALA A 166 5.30 1.47 5.38
N TYR A 167 5.86 0.53 6.14
CA TYR A 167 6.90 0.79 7.12
C TYR A 167 7.72 -0.47 7.41
N HIS A 168 8.97 -0.26 7.80
CA HIS A 168 9.86 -1.30 8.31
C HIS A 168 9.74 -1.39 9.84
N ARG A 169 10.21 -2.48 10.44
CA ARG A 169 10.32 -2.54 11.91
C ARG A 169 11.55 -3.34 12.34
N GLY A 170 12.70 -2.86 11.86
CA GLY A 170 14.01 -3.41 12.18
C GLY A 170 14.32 -4.77 11.53
N GLY A 171 15.51 -5.29 11.82
CA GLY A 171 16.05 -6.47 11.16
C GLY A 171 16.67 -6.16 9.79
N PRO A 172 17.14 -7.19 9.07
CA PRO A 172 17.89 -7.01 7.84
C PRO A 172 17.00 -6.44 6.71
N PRO A 173 17.60 -5.79 5.70
CA PRO A 173 16.89 -5.24 4.56
C PRO A 173 15.97 -6.25 3.91
N ALA A 174 14.82 -5.78 3.43
CA ALA A 174 13.81 -6.63 2.83
C ALA A 174 13.13 -5.96 1.64
N LEU A 175 12.39 -6.72 0.84
CA LEU A 175 11.51 -6.22 -0.20
C LEU A 175 10.18 -6.99 -0.22
N ALA A 176 9.14 -6.32 -0.70
CA ALA A 176 7.83 -6.90 -0.97
C ALA A 176 7.21 -6.28 -2.23
N ILE A 177 6.23 -6.98 -2.80
CA ILE A 177 5.56 -6.58 -4.05
C ILE A 177 4.12 -6.19 -3.74
N ALA A 178 3.65 -5.06 -4.28
CA ALA A 178 2.23 -4.68 -4.30
C ALA A 178 1.66 -4.77 -5.71
N THR A 179 0.50 -5.42 -5.88
CA THR A 179 -0.15 -5.54 -7.20
C THR A 179 -1.20 -4.45 -7.46
N GLU A 180 -1.41 -4.15 -8.74
CA GLU A 180 -2.62 -3.49 -9.26
C GLU A 180 -3.40 -4.56 -10.05
N ALA A 181 -4.36 -5.21 -9.39
CA ALA A 181 -4.96 -6.45 -9.87
C ALA A 181 -6.50 -6.42 -9.99
N ALA A 182 -7.11 -5.23 -10.01
CA ALA A 182 -8.56 -5.11 -10.19
C ALA A 182 -9.06 -5.55 -11.58
N ASP A 183 -8.19 -5.64 -12.59
CA ASP A 183 -8.52 -6.21 -13.90
C ASP A 183 -8.87 -7.70 -13.82
N LEU A 184 -8.17 -8.44 -12.97
CA LEU A 184 -8.29 -9.88 -12.87
C LEU A 184 -9.72 -10.34 -12.54
N PRO A 185 -10.40 -9.83 -11.50
CA PRO A 185 -11.78 -10.19 -11.24
C PRO A 185 -12.73 -9.72 -12.35
N VAL A 186 -12.50 -8.56 -12.98
CA VAL A 186 -13.33 -8.11 -14.12
C VAL A 186 -13.28 -9.13 -15.26
N LEU A 187 -12.08 -9.55 -15.66
CA LEU A 187 -11.88 -10.52 -16.75
C LEU A 187 -12.48 -11.89 -16.41
N VAL A 188 -12.22 -12.40 -15.21
CA VAL A 188 -12.69 -13.75 -14.81
C VAL A 188 -14.21 -13.80 -14.67
N LEU A 189 -14.84 -12.71 -14.22
CA LEU A 189 -16.27 -12.68 -13.97
C LEU A 189 -17.10 -12.47 -15.24
N GLN A 190 -16.56 -11.83 -16.28
CA GLN A 190 -17.25 -11.66 -17.56
C GLN A 190 -17.67 -12.98 -18.22
N ASP A 191 -16.83 -14.01 -18.11
CA ASP A 191 -17.08 -15.33 -18.72
C ASP A 191 -17.69 -16.35 -17.73
N ALA A 192 -18.01 -15.92 -16.51
CA ALA A 192 -18.47 -16.84 -15.48
C ALA A 192 -19.93 -17.27 -15.67
N THR A 193 -20.16 -18.57 -15.79
CA THR A 193 -21.51 -19.16 -15.89
C THR A 193 -22.09 -19.57 -14.53
N SER A 194 -21.30 -19.51 -13.46
CA SER A 194 -21.74 -19.77 -12.08
C SER A 194 -20.76 -19.20 -11.06
N LEU A 195 -21.25 -18.85 -9.86
CA LEU A 195 -20.41 -18.36 -8.76
C LEU A 195 -19.35 -19.38 -8.31
N ARG A 196 -19.67 -20.68 -8.37
CA ARG A 196 -18.69 -21.74 -8.03
C ARG A 196 -17.57 -21.79 -9.06
N GLY A 197 -17.90 -21.68 -10.35
CA GLY A 197 -16.93 -21.60 -11.44
C GLY A 197 -16.05 -20.35 -11.32
N ALA A 198 -16.68 -19.19 -11.16
CA ALA A 198 -16.01 -17.90 -10.95
C ALA A 198 -14.98 -17.97 -9.82
N ARG A 199 -15.39 -18.46 -8.63
CA ARG A 199 -14.52 -18.56 -7.45
C ARG A 199 -13.28 -19.40 -7.76
N ARG A 200 -13.47 -20.58 -8.34
CA ARG A 200 -12.34 -21.48 -8.67
C ARG A 200 -11.39 -20.84 -9.67
N SER A 201 -11.93 -20.21 -10.72
CA SER A 201 -11.12 -19.56 -11.75
C SER A 201 -10.35 -18.36 -11.18
N LEU A 202 -10.98 -17.54 -10.35
CA LEU A 202 -10.36 -16.36 -9.76
C LEU A 202 -9.24 -16.76 -8.78
N ILE A 203 -9.48 -17.74 -7.90
CA ILE A 203 -8.45 -18.29 -7.00
C ILE A 203 -7.26 -18.79 -7.80
N GLY A 204 -7.49 -19.65 -8.81
CA GLY A 204 -6.39 -20.19 -9.62
C GLY A 204 -5.62 -19.12 -10.38
N ALA A 205 -6.30 -18.07 -10.83
CA ALA A 205 -5.66 -16.93 -11.48
C ALA A 205 -4.80 -16.11 -10.50
N ILE A 206 -5.29 -15.84 -9.28
CA ILE A 206 -4.51 -15.18 -8.22
C ILE A 206 -3.27 -16.00 -7.89
N GLU A 207 -3.42 -17.29 -7.61
CA GLU A 207 -2.31 -18.17 -7.21
C GLU A 207 -1.24 -18.27 -8.29
N THR A 208 -1.66 -18.37 -9.56
CA THR A 208 -0.73 -18.42 -10.70
C THR A 208 0.10 -17.15 -10.77
N GLN A 209 -0.55 -15.98 -10.71
CA GLN A 209 0.12 -14.69 -10.81
C GLN A 209 1.04 -14.44 -9.59
N ALA A 210 0.54 -14.69 -8.38
CA ALA A 210 1.29 -14.49 -7.15
C ALA A 210 2.52 -15.41 -7.07
N THR A 211 2.40 -16.66 -7.53
CA THR A 211 3.52 -17.62 -7.56
C THR A 211 4.62 -17.16 -8.52
N THR A 212 4.27 -16.67 -9.71
CA THR A 212 5.27 -16.15 -10.66
C THR A 212 5.97 -14.90 -10.11
N LEU A 213 5.23 -13.97 -9.48
CA LEU A 213 5.81 -12.81 -8.81
C LEU A 213 6.79 -13.22 -7.70
N ALA A 214 6.34 -14.12 -6.82
CA ALA A 214 7.15 -14.60 -5.69
C ALA A 214 8.43 -15.30 -6.15
N HIS A 215 8.34 -16.18 -7.15
CA HIS A 215 9.50 -16.92 -7.67
C HIS A 215 10.60 -15.99 -8.18
N ASN A 216 10.23 -14.96 -8.95
CA ASN A 216 11.18 -13.97 -9.46
C ASN A 216 11.79 -13.13 -8.34
N ALA A 217 10.97 -12.69 -7.37
CA ALA A 217 11.43 -11.89 -6.24
C ALA A 217 12.36 -12.68 -5.30
N GLU A 218 12.07 -13.94 -5.00
CA GLU A 218 12.89 -14.82 -4.16
C GLU A 218 14.28 -15.08 -4.78
N ARG A 219 14.36 -15.19 -6.11
CA ARG A 219 15.64 -15.33 -6.81
C ARG A 219 16.52 -14.10 -6.58
N VAL A 220 15.98 -12.91 -6.86
CA VAL A 220 16.69 -11.63 -6.67
C VAL A 220 17.04 -11.40 -5.19
N SER A 221 16.13 -11.73 -4.29
CA SER A 221 16.31 -11.67 -2.84
C SER A 221 17.56 -12.43 -2.39
N ARG A 222 17.77 -13.65 -2.88
CA ARG A 222 18.98 -14.44 -2.58
C ARG A 222 20.26 -13.85 -3.17
N GLU A 223 20.20 -13.34 -4.40
CA GLU A 223 21.36 -12.75 -5.10
C GLU A 223 21.86 -11.48 -4.41
N HIS A 224 20.96 -10.67 -3.87
CA HIS A 224 21.27 -9.39 -3.23
C HIS A 224 21.30 -9.44 -1.69
N ASN A 225 21.13 -10.61 -1.07
CA ASN A 225 21.07 -10.78 0.39
C ASN A 225 20.02 -9.89 1.08
N VAL A 226 18.88 -9.66 0.42
CA VAL A 226 17.72 -8.94 0.99
C VAL A 226 16.61 -9.95 1.23
N ARG A 227 15.79 -9.82 2.28
CA ARG A 227 14.69 -10.75 2.52
C ARG A 227 13.50 -10.46 1.60
N PHE A 228 12.88 -11.48 1.02
CA PHE A 228 11.55 -11.34 0.42
C PHE A 228 10.47 -11.54 1.48
N LEU A 229 9.59 -10.56 1.67
CA LEU A 229 8.51 -10.66 2.65
C LEU A 229 7.23 -11.28 2.08
N GLY A 230 7.04 -11.20 0.76
CA GLY A 230 5.86 -11.74 0.08
C GLY A 230 5.26 -10.77 -0.94
N VAL A 231 4.05 -11.13 -1.39
CA VAL A 231 3.21 -10.36 -2.29
C VAL A 231 1.99 -9.86 -1.53
N ASP A 232 1.74 -8.56 -1.60
CA ASP A 232 0.45 -7.96 -1.29
C ASP A 232 -0.41 -8.00 -2.55
N PHE A 233 -1.22 -9.05 -2.65
CA PHE A 233 -2.12 -9.26 -3.78
C PHE A 233 -3.47 -8.59 -3.48
N SER A 234 -3.53 -7.28 -3.67
CA SER A 234 -4.76 -6.51 -3.49
C SER A 234 -5.42 -6.25 -4.84
N PHE A 235 -6.75 -6.24 -4.88
CA PHE A 235 -7.49 -5.78 -6.06
C PHE A 235 -7.49 -4.25 -6.13
N ALA A 236 -6.29 -3.66 -6.19
CA ALA A 236 -6.13 -2.22 -6.34
C ALA A 236 -6.58 -1.77 -7.73
N PRO A 237 -7.47 -0.76 -7.82
CA PRO A 237 -8.01 -0.30 -9.09
C PRO A 237 -7.07 0.70 -9.77
N TYR A 238 -7.48 1.06 -10.99
CA TYR A 238 -7.01 2.23 -11.72
C TYR A 238 -8.26 2.98 -12.26
N PRO A 239 -8.19 4.29 -12.59
CA PRO A 239 -9.31 5.09 -13.09
C PRO A 239 -9.84 4.70 -14.49
N GLU A 240 -10.12 3.42 -14.70
CA GLU A 240 -10.64 2.82 -15.92
C GLU A 240 -11.60 1.68 -15.56
N SER A 241 -12.68 1.52 -16.31
CA SER A 241 -13.67 0.46 -16.05
C SER A 241 -13.09 -0.95 -16.16
N ALA A 242 -12.10 -1.18 -17.03
CA ALA A 242 -11.44 -2.48 -17.16
C ALA A 242 -10.60 -2.85 -15.92
N ARG A 243 -10.27 -1.87 -15.07
CA ARG A 243 -9.44 -2.00 -13.87
C ARG A 243 -10.17 -1.50 -12.63
N SER A 244 -11.48 -1.79 -12.57
CA SER A 244 -12.38 -1.28 -11.54
C SER A 244 -12.96 -2.42 -10.72
N LEU A 245 -12.78 -2.35 -9.40
CA LEU A 245 -13.49 -3.20 -8.45
C LEU A 245 -15.00 -2.95 -8.51
N GLY A 246 -15.41 -1.71 -8.78
CA GLY A 246 -16.82 -1.41 -8.99
C GLY A 246 -17.42 -2.21 -10.16
N THR A 247 -16.67 -2.32 -11.25
CA THR A 247 -17.04 -3.17 -12.41
C THR A 247 -17.11 -4.64 -12.03
N ALA A 248 -16.12 -5.15 -11.27
CA ALA A 248 -16.13 -6.53 -10.80
C ALA A 248 -17.34 -6.85 -9.89
N ILE A 249 -17.71 -5.93 -9.00
CA ILE A 249 -18.89 -6.08 -8.13
C ILE A 249 -20.17 -6.11 -8.96
N GLU A 250 -20.32 -5.22 -9.95
CA GLU A 250 -21.50 -5.21 -10.83
C GLU A 250 -21.58 -6.46 -11.72
N ALA A 251 -20.43 -7.00 -12.16
CA ALA A 251 -20.36 -8.25 -12.93
C ALA A 251 -20.88 -9.48 -12.17
N LEU A 252 -20.95 -9.43 -10.83
CA LEU A 252 -21.58 -10.48 -10.01
C LEU A 252 -23.12 -10.42 -9.99
N GLY A 253 -23.73 -9.53 -10.80
CA GLY A 253 -25.17 -9.37 -10.92
C GLY A 253 -25.77 -8.29 -10.02
N VAL A 254 -24.91 -7.43 -9.44
CA VAL A 254 -25.36 -6.29 -8.64
C VAL A 254 -25.82 -5.17 -9.60
N PRO A 255 -27.02 -4.59 -9.43
CA PRO A 255 -27.54 -3.53 -10.33
C PRO A 255 -26.71 -2.23 -10.36
N GLY A 256 -25.89 -2.02 -9.33
CA GLY A 256 -24.98 -0.89 -9.16
C GLY A 256 -24.29 -0.99 -7.80
N VAL A 257 -23.00 -0.69 -7.71
CA VAL A 257 -22.31 -0.69 -6.41
C VAL A 257 -22.95 0.31 -5.44
N GLY A 258 -23.16 -0.10 -4.19
CA GLY A 258 -23.96 0.63 -3.20
C GLY A 258 -25.43 0.17 -3.13
N ARG A 259 -25.88 -0.71 -4.03
CA ARG A 259 -27.23 -1.30 -4.00
C ARG A 259 -27.26 -2.67 -3.33
N GLY A 260 -28.47 -3.21 -3.18
CA GLY A 260 -28.69 -4.56 -2.65
C GLY A 260 -27.83 -5.60 -3.39
N GLY A 261 -27.05 -6.36 -2.63
CA GLY A 261 -26.12 -7.38 -3.14
C GLY A 261 -24.65 -6.96 -3.14
N SER A 262 -24.32 -5.65 -3.07
CA SER A 262 -22.92 -5.18 -3.10
C SER A 262 -22.05 -5.78 -2.00
N ALA A 263 -22.56 -5.84 -0.76
CA ALA A 263 -21.81 -6.43 0.36
C ALA A 263 -21.50 -7.92 0.15
N ALA A 264 -22.45 -8.68 -0.41
CA ALA A 264 -22.25 -10.09 -0.72
C ALA A 264 -21.25 -10.28 -1.87
N ALA A 265 -21.29 -9.40 -2.88
CA ALA A 265 -20.34 -9.40 -3.98
C ALA A 265 -18.92 -9.02 -3.54
N ALA A 266 -18.77 -8.00 -2.68
CA ALA A 266 -17.50 -7.66 -2.04
C ALA A 266 -16.98 -8.84 -1.21
N ALA A 267 -17.81 -9.42 -0.33
CA ALA A 267 -17.44 -10.59 0.45
C ALA A 267 -17.02 -11.79 -0.43
N PHE A 268 -17.65 -11.99 -1.58
CA PHE A 268 -17.25 -13.03 -2.53
C PHE A 268 -15.84 -12.80 -3.09
N LEU A 269 -15.50 -11.57 -3.47
CA LEU A 269 -14.17 -11.22 -3.98
C LEU A 269 -13.10 -11.36 -2.88
N ALA A 270 -13.41 -10.89 -1.66
CA ALA A 270 -12.54 -11.06 -0.49
C ALA A 270 -12.32 -12.54 -0.15
N ASP A 271 -13.37 -13.38 -0.16
CA ASP A 271 -13.28 -14.83 0.04
C ASP A 271 -12.39 -15.52 -1.02
N CYS A 272 -12.40 -15.02 -2.26
CA CYS A 272 -11.49 -15.52 -3.30
C CYS A 272 -10.04 -15.17 -3.00
N LEU A 273 -9.78 -13.93 -2.53
CA LEU A 273 -8.46 -13.56 -2.03
C LEU A 273 -8.11 -14.48 -0.87
N ASP A 274 -8.84 -14.51 0.25
CA ASP A 274 -8.50 -15.29 1.45
C ASP A 274 -8.20 -16.79 1.19
N ARG A 275 -8.88 -17.42 0.22
CA ARG A 275 -8.67 -18.83 -0.11
C ARG A 275 -7.42 -19.11 -0.94
N ALA A 276 -6.91 -18.13 -1.67
CA ALA A 276 -5.74 -18.32 -2.54
C ALA A 276 -4.47 -18.55 -1.70
N VAL A 277 -3.62 -19.49 -2.10
CA VAL A 277 -2.39 -19.82 -1.38
C VAL A 277 -1.17 -19.28 -2.13
N PHE A 278 -0.45 -18.36 -1.51
CA PHE A 278 0.81 -17.79 -2.00
C PHE A 278 1.59 -17.15 -0.84
N PRO A 279 2.88 -16.77 -1.03
CA PRO A 279 3.64 -16.01 -0.04
C PRO A 279 3.03 -14.62 0.18
N ARG A 280 2.20 -14.48 1.22
CA ARG A 280 1.41 -13.27 1.51
C ARG A 280 2.16 -12.29 2.40
N VAL A 281 1.94 -11.01 2.14
CA VAL A 281 2.27 -9.90 3.04
C VAL A 281 1.27 -8.77 2.84
N GLY A 282 1.11 -7.88 3.83
CA GLY A 282 0.30 -6.67 3.68
C GLY A 282 -1.21 -6.92 3.70
N PHE A 283 -1.95 -6.13 2.92
CA PHE A 283 -3.40 -6.04 2.97
C PHE A 283 -4.10 -7.23 2.29
N CYS A 284 -3.65 -7.63 1.09
CA CYS A 284 -4.24 -8.73 0.31
C CYS A 284 -5.78 -8.69 0.22
N GLY A 285 -6.34 -7.51 0.00
CA GLY A 285 -7.78 -7.26 0.15
C GLY A 285 -8.42 -6.46 -0.99
N LEU A 286 -9.64 -5.99 -0.73
CA LEU A 286 -10.36 -5.09 -1.62
C LEU A 286 -9.94 -3.65 -1.33
N PHE A 287 -9.17 -3.05 -2.24
CA PHE A 287 -8.80 -1.66 -2.09
C PHE A 287 -9.89 -0.80 -2.77
N LEU A 288 -10.69 -0.08 -1.98
CA LEU A 288 -11.86 0.68 -2.44
C LEU A 288 -11.63 2.22 -2.46
N PRO A 289 -10.58 2.75 -3.11
CA PRO A 289 -10.34 4.19 -3.23
C PRO A 289 -11.35 4.80 -4.22
N VAL A 290 -12.42 5.42 -3.70
CA VAL A 290 -13.52 5.97 -4.52
C VAL A 290 -13.02 6.83 -5.68
N LEU A 291 -11.98 7.65 -5.47
CA LEU A 291 -11.45 8.56 -6.48
C LEU A 291 -10.47 7.92 -7.47
N GLU A 292 -10.00 6.69 -7.21
CA GLU A 292 -9.08 5.96 -8.11
C GLU A 292 -9.79 4.82 -8.86
N ASP A 293 -11.09 4.61 -8.64
CA ASP A 293 -11.90 3.63 -9.35
C ASP A 293 -13.04 4.32 -10.10
N GLN A 294 -13.04 4.15 -11.43
CA GLN A 294 -14.00 4.82 -12.32
C GLN A 294 -15.47 4.54 -11.96
N VAL A 295 -15.81 3.30 -11.59
CA VAL A 295 -17.20 2.93 -11.29
C VAL A 295 -17.58 3.32 -9.87
N LEU A 296 -16.68 3.17 -8.89
CA LEU A 296 -16.96 3.67 -7.53
C LEU A 296 -17.17 5.18 -7.54
N ALA A 297 -16.33 5.94 -8.26
CA ALA A 297 -16.46 7.38 -8.44
C ALA A 297 -17.82 7.74 -9.05
N GLN A 298 -18.22 7.05 -10.13
CA GLN A 298 -19.50 7.30 -10.79
C GLN A 298 -20.68 7.01 -9.85
N ARG A 299 -20.69 5.86 -9.15
CA ARG A 299 -21.78 5.51 -8.23
C ARG A 299 -21.86 6.44 -7.02
N ALA A 300 -20.73 6.94 -6.54
CA ALA A 300 -20.72 7.97 -5.50
C ALA A 300 -21.29 9.30 -6.02
N ALA A 301 -20.92 9.72 -7.23
CA ALA A 301 -21.46 10.92 -7.87
C ALA A 301 -22.98 10.82 -8.13
N ASP A 302 -23.47 9.62 -8.45
CA ASP A 302 -24.90 9.33 -8.63
C ASP A 302 -25.67 9.24 -7.30
N GLY A 303 -25.00 9.37 -6.15
CA GLY A 303 -25.58 9.22 -4.82
C GLY A 303 -25.99 7.78 -4.46
N GLN A 304 -25.44 6.79 -5.16
CA GLN A 304 -25.74 5.36 -4.95
C GLN A 304 -24.75 4.68 -4.00
N LEU A 305 -23.52 5.18 -3.93
CA LEU A 305 -22.47 4.68 -3.03
C LEU A 305 -22.17 5.73 -1.96
N SER A 306 -22.32 5.34 -0.69
CA SER A 306 -22.06 6.21 0.47
C SER A 306 -20.87 5.76 1.31
N LEU A 307 -20.45 6.60 2.26
CA LEU A 307 -19.44 6.21 3.25
C LEU A 307 -19.91 5.00 4.10
N ALA A 308 -21.20 4.91 4.42
CA ALA A 308 -21.73 3.78 5.19
C ALA A 308 -21.58 2.46 4.44
N ASP A 309 -21.72 2.48 3.11
CA ASP A 309 -21.51 1.31 2.27
C ASP A 309 -20.04 0.89 2.25
N LEU A 310 -19.11 1.84 2.08
CA LEU A 310 -17.67 1.56 2.10
C LEU A 310 -17.23 0.96 3.45
N LEU A 311 -17.77 1.47 4.55
CA LEU A 311 -17.53 0.93 5.89
C LEU A 311 -18.14 -0.46 6.08
N LEU A 312 -19.24 -0.79 5.41
CA LEU A 312 -19.85 -2.12 5.44
C LEU A 312 -19.03 -3.14 4.63
N TYR A 313 -18.30 -2.70 3.62
CA TYR A 313 -17.50 -3.58 2.74
C TYR A 313 -16.08 -3.82 3.25
N SER A 314 -15.61 -2.99 4.20
CA SER A 314 -14.26 -3.03 4.79
C SER A 314 -14.21 -3.94 6.01
#